data_AF-A0A6B3EYP2-F1
#
_entry.id   AF-A0A6B3EYP2-F1
#
_cell.length_a   1.000
_cell.length_b   1.000
_cell.length_c   1.000
_cell.angle_alpha   90.00
_cell.angle_beta   90.00
_cell.angle_gamma   90.00
#
_symmetry.space_group_name_H-M   'P 1'
#
loop_
_entity.id
_entity.type
_entity.pdbx_description
1 polymer ?
#
loop_
_entity_poly.entity_id
_entity_poly.type
_entity_poly.pdbx_seq_one_letter_code
_entity_poly.pdbx_strand_id
1 'polypeptide(L)' 'PLPGAERAELDLYRFEDELAVTAGPFRRTRPLPSALRRCDVTGAALRDGVLRVRFRPTPGLWPES' A
#
# COMPACT_ATOMS: atom_id res chain seq x y z
N PRO A 1 6.17 14.11 -3.59
CA PRO A 1 6.83 13.64 -4.82
C PRO A 1 8.06 12.79 -4.48
N LEU A 2 8.16 11.56 -5.02
CA LEU A 2 9.34 10.70 -4.90
C LEU A 2 10.08 10.72 -6.25
N PRO A 3 11.12 11.56 -6.43
CA PRO A 3 11.88 11.63 -7.66
C PRO A 3 12.93 10.49 -7.70
N GLY A 4 12.99 9.76 -8.82
CA GLY A 4 14.05 8.77 -9.09
C GLY A 4 13.71 7.31 -8.86
N ALA A 5 12.48 6.97 -8.47
CA ALA A 5 12.06 5.57 -8.35
C ALA A 5 11.68 4.99 -9.73
N GLU A 6 12.63 4.98 -10.64
CA GLU A 6 12.58 4.16 -11.85
C GLU A 6 12.84 2.71 -11.43
N ARG A 7 11.80 2.02 -10.95
CA ARG A 7 11.79 0.55 -10.79
C ARG A 7 12.84 -0.04 -9.83
N ALA A 8 13.37 0.73 -8.88
CA ALA A 8 14.20 0.20 -7.80
C ALA A 8 13.30 -0.24 -6.62
N GLU A 9 13.21 -1.56 -6.42
CA GLU A 9 12.69 -2.25 -5.21
C GLU A 9 11.57 -1.49 -4.49
N LEU A 10 10.36 -1.55 -5.05
CA LEU A 10 9.17 -1.07 -4.37
C LEU A 10 8.62 -2.20 -3.50
N ASP A 11 8.88 -2.15 -2.20
CA ASP A 11 8.29 -3.07 -1.23
C ASP A 11 7.14 -2.44 -0.47
N LEU A 12 6.09 -3.23 -0.27
CA LEU A 12 4.97 -2.87 0.56
C LEU A 12 4.84 -3.84 1.72
N TYR A 13 4.87 -3.29 2.93
CA TYR A 13 4.64 -4.05 4.14
C TYR A 13 3.46 -3.45 4.89
N ARG A 14 2.50 -4.30 5.24
CA ARG A 14 1.37 -3.92 6.08
C ARG A 14 1.62 -4.39 7.49
N PHE A 15 1.44 -3.49 8.45
CA PHE A 15 1.48 -3.79 9.88
C PHE A 15 0.28 -3.17 10.55
N GLU A 16 -0.57 -3.99 11.17
CA GLU A 16 -1.79 -3.54 11.85
C GLU A 16 -2.64 -2.61 10.96
N ASP A 17 -2.61 -1.31 11.28
CA ASP A 17 -3.33 -0.23 10.65
C ASP A 17 -2.41 0.73 9.88
N GLU A 18 -1.22 0.28 9.52
CA GLU A 18 -0.22 1.06 8.81
C GLU A 18 0.25 0.36 7.54
N LEU A 19 0.56 1.18 6.53
CA LEU A 19 1.22 0.75 5.32
C LEU A 19 2.60 1.38 5.25
N ALA A 20 3.63 0.54 5.33
CA ALA A 20 4.99 0.91 5.05
C ALA A 20 5.28 0.72 3.57
N VAL A 21 5.80 1.77 2.94
CA VAL A 21 6.24 1.82 1.57
C VAL A 21 7.75 2.00 1.56
N THR A 22 8.45 1.08 0.92
CA THR A 22 9.88 1.21 0.63
C THR A 22 10.05 1.44 -0.88
N ALA A 23 10.89 2.38 -1.24
CA ALA A 23 11.30 2.65 -2.61
C ALA A 23 12.81 2.92 -2.62
N GLY A 24 13.60 1.89 -2.95
CA GLY A 24 15.05 1.92 -2.78
C GLY A 24 15.46 2.29 -1.34
N PRO A 25 16.28 3.34 -1.12
CA PRO A 25 16.73 3.72 0.23
C PRO A 25 15.65 4.44 1.06
N PHE A 26 14.51 4.77 0.47
CA PHE A 26 13.47 5.55 1.13
C PHE A 26 12.39 4.66 1.70
N ARG A 27 12.15 4.76 3.02
CA ARG A 27 11.02 4.12 3.69
C ARG A 27 10.07 5.16 4.26
N ARG A 28 8.78 5.01 3.99
CA ARG A 28 7.71 5.86 4.54
C ARG A 28 6.55 5.02 5.02
N THR A 29 6.11 5.30 6.25
CA THR A 29 4.90 4.70 6.81
C THR A 29 3.74 5.68 6.72
N ARG A 30 2.53 5.16 6.47
CA ARG A 30 1.28 5.91 6.46
C ARG A 30 0.19 5.14 7.21
N PRO A 31 -0.56 5.79 8.11
CA PRO A 31 -1.72 5.16 8.73
C PRO A 31 -2.80 4.89 7.66
N LEU A 32 -3.37 3.69 7.72
CA LEU A 32 -4.48 3.27 6.89
C LEU A 32 -5.80 3.77 7.49
N PRO A 33 -6.63 4.43 6.67
CA PRO A 33 -8.03 4.68 7.01
C PRO A 33 -8.75 3.39 7.42
N SER A 34 -9.72 3.49 8.32
CA SER A 34 -10.46 2.34 8.87
C SER A 34 -11.07 1.42 7.81
N ALA A 35 -11.52 1.99 6.70
CA ALA A 35 -12.06 1.25 5.55
C ALA A 35 -11.03 0.30 4.90
N LEU A 36 -9.75 0.67 4.90
CA LEU A 36 -8.68 -0.15 4.32
C LEU A 36 -8.14 -1.21 5.28
N ARG A 37 -8.49 -1.13 6.58
CA ARG A 37 -8.08 -2.14 7.57
C ARG A 37 -8.66 -3.52 7.26
N ARG A 38 -9.81 -3.60 6.57
CA ARG A 38 -10.46 -4.85 6.18
C ARG A 38 -10.16 -5.24 4.72
N CYS A 39 -9.13 -4.68 4.11
CA CYS A 39 -8.78 -4.97 2.73
C CYS A 39 -7.36 -5.52 2.59
N ASP A 40 -7.18 -6.51 1.74
CA ASP A 40 -5.88 -7.03 1.34
C ASP A 40 -5.27 -6.17 0.25
N VAL A 41 -3.95 -5.97 0.32
CA VAL A 41 -3.19 -5.34 -0.76
C VAL A 41 -2.99 -6.37 -1.86
N THR A 42 -3.58 -6.10 -3.03
CA THR A 42 -3.52 -7.01 -4.20
C THR A 42 -2.48 -6.59 -5.22
N GLY A 43 -1.94 -5.38 -5.08
CA GLY A 43 -0.84 -4.92 -5.92
C GLY A 43 -0.57 -3.45 -5.72
N ALA A 44 0.57 -3.01 -6.25
CA ALA A 44 0.93 -1.61 -6.28
C ALA A 44 1.72 -1.24 -7.51
N ALA A 45 1.54 0.01 -7.93
CA ALA A 45 2.21 0.56 -9.08
C ALA A 45 2.65 1.98 -8.77
N LEU A 46 3.92 2.27 -9.00
CA LEU A 46 4.46 3.62 -8.99
C LEU A 46 4.49 4.16 -10.42
N ARG A 47 3.79 5.27 -10.66
CA ARG A 47 3.76 5.96 -11.96
C ARG A 47 3.82 7.45 -11.72
N ASP A 48 4.72 8.15 -12.43
CA ASP A 48 4.88 9.60 -12.35
C ASP A 48 5.13 10.10 -10.91
N GLY A 49 5.88 9.34 -10.11
CA GLY A 49 6.13 9.65 -8.70
C GLY A 49 4.93 9.48 -7.76
N VAL A 50 3.82 8.90 -8.25
CA VAL A 50 2.60 8.61 -7.50
C VAL A 50 2.47 7.10 -7.30
N LEU A 51 2.44 6.68 -6.03
CA LEU A 51 2.19 5.30 -5.66
C LEU A 51 0.69 5.05 -5.63
N ARG A 52 0.24 4.09 -6.44
CA ARG A 52 -1.13 3.57 -6.41
C ARG A 52 -1.12 2.18 -5.82
N VAL A 53 -1.85 1.98 -4.74
CA VAL A 53 -2.03 0.70 -4.06
C VAL A 53 -3.45 0.22 -4.30
N ARG A 54 -3.61 -1.03 -4.76
CA ARG A 54 -4.91 -1.65 -4.97
C ARG A 54 -5.27 -2.50 -3.75
N PHE A 55 -6.43 -2.21 -3.20
CA PHE A 55 -7.00 -2.92 -2.07
C PHE A 55 -8.19 -3.75 -2.56
N ARG A 56 -8.29 -4.98 -2.10
CA ARG A 56 -9.48 -5.83 -2.28
C ARG A 56 -10.06 -6.14 -0.91
N PRO A 57 -11.38 -5.99 -0.69
CA PRO A 57 -12.04 -6.45 0.52
C PRO A 57 -11.60 -7.88 0.88
N THR A 58 -11.11 -8.07 2.10
CA THR A 58 -10.72 -9.40 2.58
C THR A 58 -11.98 -10.25 2.69
N PRO A 59 -12.11 -11.34 1.92
CA PRO A 59 -13.27 -12.20 2.01
C PRO A 59 -13.39 -12.76 3.44
N GLY A 60 -14.59 -12.69 4.02
CA GLY A 60 -14.87 -13.13 5.40
C GLY A 60 -14.69 -12.06 6.49
N LEU A 61 -14.15 -10.88 6.18
CA LEU A 61 -14.11 -9.73 7.11
C LEU A 61 -15.15 -8.66 6.80
N TRP A 62 -15.82 -8.77 5.66
CA TRP A 62 -16.91 -7.90 5.26
C TRP A 62 -18.24 -8.62 5.53
N PRO A 63 -19.23 -7.95 6.14
CA PRO A 63 -20.53 -8.57 6.38
C PRO A 63 -21.14 -8.95 5.03
N GLU A 64 -21.53 -10.21 4.92
CA GLU A 64 -22.42 -10.68 3.85
C GLU A 64 -23.73 -9.89 4.00
N SER A 65 -24.08 -9.10 3.00
CA SER A 65 -25.38 -8.40 2.95
C SER A 65 -26.47 -9.33 2.48
#